data_AF-M4B2J1-F1
#
_entry.id   AF-M4B2J1-F1
#
_cell.length_a   1.000
_cell.length_b   1.000
_cell.length_c   1.000
_cell.angle_alpha   90.00
_cell.angle_beta   90.00
_cell.angle_gamma   90.00
#
_symmetry.space_group_name_H-M   'P 1'
#
loop_
_entity.id
_entity.type
_entity.pdbx_description
1 polymer ?
#
loop_
_entity_poly.entity_id
_entity_poly.type
_entity_poly.pdbx_seq_one_letter_code
_entity_poly.pdbx_strand_id
1 'polypeptide(L)'
;MQKTIQGKDETAALVILKQQPTEDVTPLPFQPYIALLYGVITEPSQSKQHLRYLTAVAAADNYKNCMGWLQKLVDLKFVKLLVACRSQLLWLVRELVHVNAPGVDKVVACLMRYLTGGDPSRTTIWLASSMIRVLIEHEAWLLSSSSLIPFVFHTFARIALDHSAAQHASLLKQEVELCTTLWNRRQADVAQLGREIVRVLSDAKDIPGMNALWKQLRNVRDTAEAEKEVTVYSVAHLMVIPTPPKYLAYRLNPKMEEYLLFMMYRIGRTCSRSRAVHLRCLSSLEPDSELKGHTAVPHSWMALPALVRVLILAR
;
A
#
# COMPACT_ATOMS: atom_id res chain seq x y z
N MET A 1 3.15 23.69 19.76
CA MET A 1 3.54 24.17 18.43
C MET A 1 2.90 25.52 18.09
N GLN A 2 1.58 25.60 17.82
CA GLN A 2 0.92 26.85 17.40
C GLN A 2 1.23 28.05 18.30
N LYS A 3 1.03 27.91 19.62
CA LYS A 3 1.38 28.97 20.60
C LYS A 3 2.86 29.41 20.51
N THR A 4 3.76 28.51 20.14
CA THR A 4 5.20 28.74 20.05
C THR A 4 5.60 29.52 18.79
N ILE A 5 4.84 29.35 17.70
CA ILE A 5 5.05 30.00 16.39
C ILE A 5 4.10 31.19 16.15
N GLN A 6 3.14 31.42 17.04
CA GLN A 6 2.15 32.48 16.91
C GLN A 6 2.82 33.86 16.90
N GLY A 7 2.48 34.70 15.92
CA GLY A 7 3.01 36.05 15.77
C GLY A 7 4.46 36.13 15.29
N LYS A 8 5.09 34.99 14.95
CA LYS A 8 6.43 34.93 14.39
C LYS A 8 6.38 34.92 12.86
N ASP A 9 7.38 35.53 12.25
CA ASP A 9 7.65 35.42 10.82
C ASP A 9 8.06 33.98 10.46
N GLU A 10 7.95 33.64 9.18
CA GLU A 10 8.21 32.27 8.68
C GLU A 10 9.64 31.80 9.04
N THR A 11 10.61 32.71 8.92
CA THR A 11 12.01 32.48 9.24
C THR A 11 12.25 32.20 10.72
N ALA A 12 11.72 33.00 11.65
CA ALA A 12 11.88 32.71 13.07
C ALA A 12 11.12 31.45 13.50
N ALA A 13 9.94 31.18 12.92
CA ALA A 13 9.23 29.94 13.16
C ALA A 13 10.06 28.71 12.76
N LEU A 14 10.71 28.75 11.60
CA LEU A 14 11.60 27.68 11.14
C LEU A 14 12.84 27.51 12.01
N VAL A 15 13.46 28.61 12.46
CA VAL A 15 14.62 28.55 13.37
C VAL A 15 14.23 27.79 14.63
N ILE A 16 13.06 28.08 15.21
CA ILE A 16 12.57 27.40 16.41
C ILE A 16 12.28 25.93 16.12
N LEU A 17 11.56 25.62 15.04
CA LEU A 17 11.16 24.24 14.72
C LEU A 17 12.35 23.34 14.35
N LYS A 18 13.47 23.91 13.89
CA LYS A 18 14.72 23.20 13.58
C LYS A 18 15.65 23.04 14.78
N GLN A 19 15.33 23.60 15.95
CA GLN A 19 16.18 23.49 17.13
C GLN A 19 16.40 22.01 17.48
N GLN A 20 17.66 21.59 17.47
CA GLN A 20 18.08 20.31 18.03
C GLN A 20 18.40 20.51 19.51
N PRO A 21 18.10 19.53 20.37
CA PRO A 21 18.52 19.57 21.77
C PRO A 21 20.06 19.46 21.84
N THR A 22 20.73 20.61 21.93
CA THR A 22 22.15 20.75 22.31
C THR A 22 22.22 21.22 23.76
N GLU A 23 23.35 21.01 24.45
CA GLU A 23 23.48 21.25 25.91
C GLU A 23 23.04 22.65 26.36
N ASP A 24 23.12 23.67 25.48
CA ASP A 24 22.77 25.07 25.78
C ASP A 24 21.35 25.51 25.36
N VAL A 25 20.53 24.64 24.75
CA VAL A 25 19.21 25.00 24.21
C VAL A 25 18.09 24.27 24.94
N THR A 26 17.14 25.04 25.49
CA THR A 26 15.95 24.46 26.13
C THR A 26 15.17 23.62 25.12
N PRO A 27 14.96 22.32 25.38
CA PRO A 27 14.27 21.44 24.44
C PRO A 27 12.82 21.87 24.29
N LEU A 28 12.31 21.80 23.05
CA LEU A 28 10.90 22.09 22.78
C LEU A 28 10.00 21.12 23.57
N PRO A 29 8.85 21.57 24.09
CA PRO A 29 7.93 20.72 24.85
C PRO A 29 7.17 19.71 23.97
N PHE A 30 7.49 19.65 22.67
CA PHE A 30 6.87 18.76 21.69
C PHE A 30 7.91 18.34 20.64
N GLN A 31 7.69 17.18 20.02
CA GLN A 31 8.46 16.76 18.86
C GLN A 31 7.95 17.48 17.59
N PRO A 32 8.80 18.26 16.88
CA PRO A 32 8.36 19.08 15.75
C PRO A 32 7.66 18.28 14.65
N TYR A 33 8.20 17.12 14.26
CA TYR A 33 7.63 16.26 13.22
C TYR A 33 6.20 15.80 13.54
N ILE A 34 5.97 15.36 14.79
CA ILE A 34 4.65 14.87 15.21
C ILE A 34 3.64 16.02 15.20
N ALA A 35 4.03 17.18 15.73
CA ALA A 35 3.14 18.33 15.80
C ALA A 35 2.78 18.88 14.41
N LEU A 36 3.75 18.92 13.49
CA LEU A 36 3.54 19.36 12.12
C LEU A 36 2.70 18.35 11.33
N LEU A 37 2.98 17.04 11.45
CA LEU A 37 2.16 16.00 10.84
C LEU A 37 0.72 16.06 11.34
N TYR A 38 0.52 16.23 12.64
CA TYR A 38 -0.81 16.41 13.22
C TYR A 38 -1.50 17.64 12.61
N GLY A 39 -0.85 18.80 12.59
CA GLY A 39 -1.40 20.03 12.02
C GLY A 39 -1.73 19.92 10.52
N VAL A 40 -0.91 19.24 9.72
CA VAL A 40 -1.21 19.01 8.29
C VAL A 40 -2.49 18.17 8.11
N ILE A 41 -2.66 17.16 8.96
CA ILE A 41 -3.77 16.19 8.85
C ILE A 41 -5.08 16.75 9.39
N THR A 42 -5.03 17.54 10.47
CA THR A 42 -6.24 18.04 11.15
C THR A 42 -6.67 19.43 10.72
N GLU A 43 -5.79 20.25 10.13
CA GLU A 43 -6.08 21.65 9.78
C GLU A 43 -5.86 21.92 8.29
N PRO A 44 -6.87 21.63 7.42
CA PRO A 44 -6.75 21.81 5.98
C PRO A 44 -6.46 23.25 5.54
N SER A 45 -6.93 24.26 6.28
CA SER A 45 -6.70 25.67 5.96
C SER A 45 -5.23 26.06 6.04
N GLN A 46 -4.49 25.47 6.99
CA GLN A 46 -3.07 25.77 7.23
C GLN A 46 -2.14 24.66 6.74
N SER A 47 -2.67 23.63 6.07
CA SER A 47 -1.90 22.44 5.70
C SER A 47 -0.70 22.74 4.81
N LYS A 48 -0.82 23.70 3.88
CA LYS A 48 0.29 24.12 3.00
C LYS A 48 1.42 24.78 3.78
N GLN A 49 1.09 25.61 4.76
CA GLN A 49 2.08 26.25 5.62
C GLN A 49 2.77 25.21 6.51
N HIS A 50 1.99 24.34 7.16
CA HIS A 50 2.53 23.25 7.97
C HIS A 50 3.38 22.28 7.15
N LEU A 51 3.03 22.03 5.88
CA LEU A 51 3.81 21.20 4.97
C LEU A 51 5.17 21.84 4.67
N ARG A 52 5.23 23.15 4.39
CA ARG A 52 6.51 23.87 4.18
C ARG A 52 7.42 23.79 5.41
N TYR A 53 6.84 23.92 6.60
CA TYR A 53 7.59 23.72 7.84
C TYR A 53 8.05 22.27 8.00
N LEU A 54 7.18 21.31 7.71
CA LEU A 54 7.49 19.88 7.80
C LEU A 54 8.64 19.50 6.88
N THR A 55 8.63 19.91 5.61
CA THR A 55 9.69 19.60 4.65
C THR A 55 11.01 20.25 5.04
N ALA A 56 10.98 21.49 5.53
CA ALA A 56 12.18 22.19 6.00
C ALA A 56 12.81 21.53 7.23
N VAL A 57 12.00 21.01 8.16
CA VAL A 57 12.50 20.28 9.34
C VAL A 57 12.97 18.88 8.93
N ALA A 58 12.21 18.16 8.08
CA ALA A 58 12.52 16.81 7.60
C ALA A 58 13.73 16.74 6.69
N ALA A 59 14.13 17.84 6.07
CA ALA A 59 15.39 17.91 5.34
C ALA A 59 16.61 17.61 6.24
N ALA A 60 16.54 17.93 7.55
CA ALA A 60 17.67 17.77 8.47
C ALA A 60 18.05 16.29 8.73
N ASP A 61 17.09 15.36 8.62
CA ASP A 61 17.29 13.93 8.86
C ASP A 61 17.02 13.07 7.62
N ASN A 62 16.96 13.71 6.44
CA ASN A 62 16.60 13.08 5.17
C ASN A 62 15.26 12.33 5.26
N TYR A 63 14.26 12.96 5.89
CA TYR A 63 12.89 12.50 6.07
C TYR A 63 12.71 11.23 6.92
N LYS A 64 13.77 10.71 7.54
CA LYS A 64 13.73 9.42 8.27
C LYS A 64 12.66 9.40 9.36
N ASN A 65 12.63 10.41 10.24
CA ASN A 65 11.63 10.45 11.32
C ASN A 65 10.23 10.73 10.79
N CYS A 66 10.10 11.65 9.82
CA CYS A 66 8.82 11.97 9.20
C CYS A 66 8.16 10.73 8.59
N MET A 67 8.89 9.97 7.76
CA MET A 67 8.38 8.75 7.14
C MET A 67 8.13 7.64 8.16
N GLY A 68 8.95 7.53 9.21
CA GLY A 68 8.75 6.56 10.28
C GLY A 68 7.45 6.81 11.06
N TRP A 69 7.13 8.07 11.37
CA TRP A 69 5.88 8.43 12.02
C TRP A 69 4.67 8.28 11.11
N LEU A 70 4.80 8.61 9.82
CA LEU A 70 3.74 8.39 8.83
C LEU A 70 3.39 6.90 8.66
N GLN A 71 4.40 6.03 8.54
CA GLN A 71 4.18 4.58 8.48
C GLN A 71 3.46 4.08 9.74
N LYS A 72 3.92 4.47 10.93
CA LYS A 72 3.26 4.12 12.20
C LYS A 72 1.82 4.62 12.27
N LEU A 73 1.56 5.84 11.80
CA LEU A 73 0.21 6.40 11.78
C LEU A 73 -0.71 5.58 10.87
N VAL A 74 -0.23 5.22 9.68
CA VAL A 74 -0.97 4.39 8.73
C VAL A 74 -1.25 3.02 9.37
N ASP A 75 -0.20 2.27 9.73
CA ASP A 75 -0.31 0.89 10.19
C ASP A 75 -1.20 0.74 11.45
N LEU A 76 -1.13 1.70 12.38
CA LEU A 76 -1.82 1.59 13.67
C LEU A 76 -3.18 2.28 13.72
N LYS A 77 -3.41 3.33 12.91
CA LYS A 77 -4.54 4.25 13.10
C LYS A 77 -5.31 4.57 11.83
N PHE A 78 -4.89 4.17 10.63
CA PHE A 78 -5.56 4.57 9.38
C PHE A 78 -7.09 4.36 9.41
N VAL A 79 -7.53 3.16 9.81
CA VAL A 79 -8.96 2.83 9.92
C VAL A 79 -9.70 3.57 11.04
N LYS A 80 -8.98 4.15 12.00
CA LYS A 80 -9.54 4.95 13.11
C LYS A 80 -9.56 6.45 12.82
N LEU A 81 -8.93 6.89 11.73
CA LEU A 81 -8.93 8.30 11.33
C LEU A 81 -10.31 8.72 10.83
N LEU A 82 -10.68 9.97 11.15
CA LEU A 82 -11.82 10.65 10.55
C LEU A 82 -11.66 10.73 9.02
N VAL A 83 -12.77 10.76 8.28
CA VAL A 83 -12.78 10.78 6.81
C VAL A 83 -11.99 11.98 6.25
N ALA A 84 -12.15 13.17 6.87
CA ALA A 84 -11.38 14.36 6.51
C ALA A 84 -9.87 14.16 6.72
N CYS A 85 -9.47 13.54 7.84
CA CYS A 85 -8.07 13.24 8.14
C CYS A 85 -7.48 12.21 7.18
N ARG A 86 -8.24 11.19 6.75
CA ARG A 86 -7.78 10.24 5.72
C ARG A 86 -7.54 10.94 4.38
N SER A 87 -8.45 11.84 4.00
CA SER A 87 -8.31 12.63 2.78
C SER A 87 -7.08 13.53 2.83
N GLN A 88 -6.83 14.19 3.97
CA GLN A 88 -5.63 15.00 4.18
C GLN A 88 -4.33 14.18 4.23
N LEU A 89 -4.37 12.98 4.79
CA LEU A 89 -3.23 12.07 4.75
C LEU A 89 -2.86 11.69 3.31
N LEU A 90 -3.85 11.38 2.47
CA LEU A 90 -3.59 11.09 1.05
C LEU A 90 -3.14 12.32 0.28
N TRP A 91 -3.65 13.51 0.61
CA TRP A 91 -3.12 14.76 0.07
C TRP A 91 -1.65 14.94 0.43
N LEU A 92 -1.28 14.78 1.70
CA LEU A 92 0.11 14.87 2.16
C LEU A 92 1.01 13.86 1.44
N VAL A 93 0.58 12.61 1.29
CA VAL A 93 1.36 11.59 0.57
C VAL A 93 1.57 11.97 -0.89
N ARG A 94 0.56 12.51 -1.56
CA ARG A 94 0.71 13.04 -2.93
C ARG A 94 1.76 14.15 -3.00
N GLU A 95 1.73 15.11 -2.08
CA GLU A 95 2.73 16.20 -2.05
C GLU A 95 4.15 15.66 -1.78
N LEU A 96 4.30 14.67 -0.91
CA LEU A 96 5.58 14.02 -0.64
C LEU A 96 6.10 13.21 -1.84
N VAL A 97 5.21 12.60 -2.62
CA VAL A 97 5.57 11.97 -3.89
C VAL A 97 5.99 13.03 -4.91
N HIS A 98 5.26 14.13 -5.02
CA HIS A 98 5.57 15.23 -5.93
C HIS A 98 6.99 15.80 -5.72
N VAL A 99 7.42 15.93 -4.46
CA VAL A 99 8.77 16.40 -4.12
C VAL A 99 9.82 15.29 -4.05
N ASN A 100 9.49 14.06 -4.47
CA ASN A 100 10.37 12.88 -4.40
C ASN A 100 10.97 12.66 -2.99
N ALA A 101 10.17 12.80 -1.94
CA ALA A 101 10.65 12.67 -0.57
C ALA A 101 11.19 11.25 -0.30
N PRO A 102 12.43 11.10 0.23
CA PRO A 102 13.02 9.79 0.48
C PRO A 102 12.17 8.92 1.41
N GLY A 103 11.90 7.67 0.99
CA GLY A 103 11.14 6.70 1.78
C GLY A 103 9.61 6.81 1.69
N VAL A 104 9.08 7.73 0.86
CA VAL A 104 7.63 7.86 0.64
C VAL A 104 7.02 6.61 -0.04
N ASP A 105 7.82 5.87 -0.80
CA ASP A 105 7.47 4.58 -1.40
C ASP A 105 6.97 3.57 -0.33
N LYS A 106 7.60 3.57 0.85
CA LYS A 106 7.19 2.71 1.97
C LYS A 106 5.85 3.14 2.58
N VAL A 107 5.56 4.44 2.64
CA VAL A 107 4.27 4.96 3.13
C VAL A 107 3.16 4.61 2.15
N VAL A 108 3.41 4.80 0.84
CA VAL A 108 2.51 4.35 -0.24
C VAL A 108 2.26 2.85 -0.11
N ALA A 109 3.30 2.08 0.18
CA ALA A 109 3.15 0.66 0.39
C ALA A 109 2.25 0.33 1.61
N CYS A 110 2.48 0.95 2.78
CA CYS A 110 1.63 0.77 3.96
C CYS A 110 0.15 1.08 3.67
N LEU A 111 -0.14 2.15 2.92
CA LEU A 111 -1.51 2.51 2.53
C LEU A 111 -2.14 1.45 1.62
N MET A 112 -1.41 0.96 0.63
CA MET A 112 -1.91 -0.05 -0.28
C MET A 112 -2.15 -1.42 0.39
N ARG A 113 -1.56 -1.70 1.56
CA ARG A 113 -1.88 -2.92 2.33
C ARG A 113 -3.35 -2.98 2.77
N TYR A 114 -4.06 -1.85 2.78
CA TYR A 114 -5.50 -1.81 3.03
C TYR A 114 -6.35 -2.13 1.79
N LEU A 115 -5.73 -2.30 0.62
CA LEU A 115 -6.37 -2.74 -0.62
C LEU A 115 -6.25 -4.26 -0.75
N THR A 116 -6.95 -4.99 0.12
CA THR A 116 -7.03 -6.44 0.03
C THR A 116 -8.15 -6.85 -0.92
N GLY A 117 -7.88 -7.83 -1.79
CA GLY A 117 -8.92 -8.36 -2.68
C GLY A 117 -10.04 -9.07 -1.91
N GLY A 118 -11.26 -9.00 -2.42
CA GLY A 118 -12.49 -9.55 -1.82
C GLY A 118 -13.26 -8.58 -0.91
N ASP A 119 -12.85 -7.31 -0.82
CA ASP A 119 -13.55 -6.26 -0.08
C ASP A 119 -13.86 -5.04 -0.99
N PRO A 120 -15.00 -5.05 -1.72
CA PRO A 120 -15.46 -3.92 -2.51
C PRO A 120 -16.26 -2.89 -1.68
N SER A 121 -15.85 -2.60 -0.44
CA SER A 121 -16.48 -1.54 0.35
C SER A 121 -16.24 -0.14 -0.24
N ARG A 122 -17.11 0.83 0.11
CA ARG A 122 -16.94 2.22 -0.32
C ARG A 122 -15.58 2.80 0.09
N THR A 123 -15.05 2.38 1.23
CA THR A 123 -13.77 2.86 1.77
C THR A 123 -12.59 2.32 0.96
N THR A 124 -12.58 1.03 0.60
CA THR A 124 -11.50 0.43 -0.20
C THR A 124 -11.53 0.96 -1.63
N ILE A 125 -12.71 1.12 -2.23
CA ILE A 125 -12.88 1.71 -3.56
C ILE A 125 -12.41 3.16 -3.60
N TRP A 126 -12.75 3.95 -2.57
CA TRP A 126 -12.26 5.33 -2.42
C TRP A 126 -10.74 5.39 -2.28
N LEU A 127 -10.16 4.50 -1.47
CA LEU A 127 -8.72 4.42 -1.30
C LEU A 127 -8.03 3.99 -2.60
N ALA A 128 -8.54 2.97 -3.30
CA ALA A 128 -8.01 2.51 -4.59
C ALA A 128 -8.02 3.65 -5.62
N SER A 129 -9.16 4.34 -5.75
CA SER A 129 -9.32 5.50 -6.64
C SER A 129 -8.36 6.64 -6.31
N SER A 130 -8.11 6.88 -5.02
CA SER A 130 -7.22 7.95 -4.57
C SER A 130 -5.75 7.59 -4.82
N MET A 131 -5.35 6.36 -4.49
CA MET A 131 -3.99 5.87 -4.68
C MET A 131 -3.63 5.77 -6.15
N ILE A 132 -4.52 5.23 -6.99
CA ILE A 132 -4.24 5.07 -8.42
C ILE A 132 -4.06 6.42 -9.11
N ARG A 133 -4.82 7.45 -8.70
CA ARG A 133 -4.64 8.81 -9.21
C ARG A 133 -3.26 9.37 -8.89
N VAL A 134 -2.75 9.16 -7.68
CA VAL A 134 -1.38 9.57 -7.29
C VAL A 134 -0.34 8.84 -8.13
N LEU A 135 -0.52 7.54 -8.34
CA LEU A 135 0.44 6.70 -9.09
C LEU A 135 0.47 7.03 -10.58
N ILE A 136 -0.67 7.32 -11.19
CA ILE A 136 -0.76 7.75 -12.60
C ILE A 136 -0.21 9.18 -12.75
N GLU A 137 -0.58 10.10 -11.85
CA GLU A 137 -0.10 11.49 -11.90
C GLU A 137 1.43 11.57 -11.77
N HIS A 138 2.03 10.71 -10.95
CA HIS A 138 3.47 10.65 -10.72
C HIS A 138 4.11 9.39 -11.31
N GLU A 139 3.71 9.02 -12.53
CA GLU A 139 4.19 7.81 -13.21
C GLU A 139 5.72 7.74 -13.26
N ALA A 140 6.40 8.84 -13.61
CA ALA A 140 7.86 8.88 -13.68
C ALA A 140 8.53 8.52 -12.35
N TRP A 141 7.96 8.98 -11.23
CA TRP A 141 8.43 8.63 -9.88
C TRP A 141 8.18 7.14 -9.58
N LEU A 142 6.99 6.63 -9.90
CA LEU A 142 6.67 5.21 -9.71
C LEU A 142 7.63 4.32 -10.49
N LEU A 143 7.88 4.66 -11.76
CA LEU A 143 8.80 3.91 -12.61
C LEU A 143 10.25 4.00 -12.12
N SER A 144 10.64 5.02 -11.37
CA SER A 144 11.97 5.06 -10.72
C SER A 144 12.08 4.12 -9.51
N SER A 145 10.96 3.65 -8.96
CA SER A 145 10.89 2.89 -7.70
C SER A 145 10.77 1.37 -7.92
N SER A 146 11.88 0.70 -8.26
CA SER A 146 11.91 -0.77 -8.51
C SER A 146 11.34 -1.64 -7.38
N SER A 147 11.48 -1.22 -6.12
CA SER A 147 10.93 -1.95 -4.95
C SER A 147 9.40 -1.89 -4.87
N LEU A 148 8.80 -0.83 -5.40
CA LEU A 148 7.37 -0.54 -5.27
C LEU A 148 6.56 -1.14 -6.43
N ILE A 149 7.13 -1.19 -7.63
CA ILE A 149 6.49 -1.71 -8.85
C ILE A 149 5.87 -3.11 -8.68
N PRO A 150 6.58 -4.12 -8.13
CA PRO A 150 6.01 -5.45 -7.88
C PRO A 150 4.73 -5.38 -7.06
N PHE A 151 4.74 -4.53 -6.03
CA PHE A 151 3.62 -4.40 -5.13
C PHE A 151 2.43 -3.70 -5.77
N VAL A 152 2.66 -2.59 -6.47
CA VAL A 152 1.62 -1.86 -7.21
C VAL A 152 0.96 -2.75 -8.24
N PHE A 153 1.76 -3.46 -9.05
CA PHE A 153 1.23 -4.38 -10.04
C PHE A 153 0.37 -5.48 -9.39
N HIS A 154 0.87 -6.11 -8.31
CA HIS A 154 0.16 -7.16 -7.60
C HIS A 154 -1.19 -6.68 -7.04
N THR A 155 -1.18 -5.57 -6.30
CA THR A 155 -2.37 -5.03 -5.64
C THR A 155 -3.45 -4.67 -6.65
N PHE A 156 -3.11 -3.89 -7.69
CA PHE A 156 -4.11 -3.42 -8.65
C PHE A 156 -4.64 -4.53 -9.55
N ALA A 157 -3.79 -5.45 -10.01
CA ALA A 157 -4.27 -6.60 -10.78
C ALA A 157 -5.18 -7.52 -9.94
N ARG A 158 -4.97 -7.57 -8.61
CA ARG A 158 -5.82 -8.36 -7.72
C ARG A 158 -7.16 -7.71 -7.41
N ILE A 159 -7.19 -6.42 -7.04
CA ILE A 159 -8.44 -5.73 -6.68
C ILE A 159 -9.31 -5.43 -7.91
N ALA A 160 -8.73 -5.41 -9.11
CA ALA A 160 -9.49 -5.31 -10.37
C ALA A 160 -10.59 -6.38 -10.51
N LEU A 161 -10.38 -7.57 -9.90
CA LEU A 161 -11.39 -8.64 -9.84
C LEU A 161 -12.67 -8.22 -9.11
N ASP A 162 -12.54 -7.33 -8.12
CA ASP A 162 -13.63 -6.86 -7.28
C ASP A 162 -14.38 -5.66 -7.91
N HIS A 163 -13.85 -5.08 -8.98
CA HIS A 163 -14.37 -3.88 -9.65
C HIS A 163 -15.04 -4.17 -11.00
N SER A 164 -15.55 -5.39 -11.21
CA SER A 164 -16.24 -5.81 -12.44
C SER A 164 -17.62 -5.16 -12.64
N ALA A 165 -18.23 -4.63 -11.57
CA ALA A 165 -19.52 -3.95 -11.66
C ALA A 165 -19.44 -2.64 -12.47
N ALA A 166 -20.47 -2.34 -13.26
CA ALA A 166 -20.50 -1.18 -14.16
C ALA A 166 -20.24 0.17 -13.45
N GLN A 167 -20.68 0.31 -12.20
CA GLN A 167 -20.44 1.49 -11.37
C GLN A 167 -18.94 1.77 -11.07
N HIS A 168 -18.07 0.78 -11.26
CA HIS A 168 -16.62 0.88 -11.05
C HIS A 168 -15.83 0.86 -12.36
N ALA A 169 -16.50 0.92 -13.52
CA ALA A 169 -15.85 0.81 -14.82
C ALA A 169 -14.72 1.84 -15.05
N SER A 170 -14.88 3.06 -14.53
CA SER A 170 -13.82 4.09 -14.62
C SER A 170 -12.58 3.72 -13.79
N LEU A 171 -12.76 3.17 -12.59
CA LEU A 171 -11.66 2.72 -11.74
C LEU A 171 -10.98 1.53 -12.38
N LEU A 172 -11.75 0.51 -12.78
CA LEU A 172 -11.23 -0.68 -13.45
C LEU A 172 -10.41 -0.35 -14.70
N LYS A 173 -10.84 0.64 -15.49
CA LYS A 173 -10.08 1.11 -16.66
C LYS A 173 -8.70 1.63 -16.25
N GLN A 174 -8.62 2.45 -15.20
CA GLN A 174 -7.35 2.99 -14.70
C GLN A 174 -6.45 1.88 -14.13
N GLU A 175 -7.03 0.90 -13.42
CA GLU A 175 -6.30 -0.26 -12.89
C GLU A 175 -5.64 -1.08 -14.00
N VAL A 176 -6.42 -1.34 -15.05
CA VAL A 176 -5.95 -2.01 -16.26
C VAL A 176 -4.82 -1.25 -16.95
N GLU A 177 -4.99 0.06 -17.11
CA GLU A 177 -4.01 0.93 -17.76
C GLU A 177 -2.70 0.98 -16.96
N LEU A 178 -2.77 1.18 -15.64
CA LEU A 178 -1.60 1.18 -14.76
C LEU A 178 -0.83 -0.14 -14.83
N CYS A 179 -1.52 -1.29 -14.70
CA CYS A 179 -0.87 -2.59 -14.81
C CYS A 179 -0.25 -2.82 -16.19
N THR A 180 -0.90 -2.34 -17.26
CA THR A 180 -0.36 -2.42 -18.62
C THR A 180 0.91 -1.59 -18.76
N THR A 181 0.93 -0.37 -18.22
CA THR A 181 2.11 0.50 -18.19
C THR A 181 3.26 -0.14 -17.44
N LEU A 182 3.03 -0.68 -16.23
CA LEU A 182 4.06 -1.35 -15.44
C LEU A 182 4.60 -2.60 -16.14
N TRP A 183 3.71 -3.40 -16.74
CA TRP A 183 4.09 -4.60 -17.49
C TRP A 183 4.98 -4.26 -18.68
N ASN A 184 4.58 -3.29 -19.50
CA ASN A 184 5.29 -2.95 -20.74
C ASN A 184 6.60 -2.19 -20.48
N ARG A 185 6.63 -1.31 -19.48
CA ARG A 185 7.79 -0.43 -19.24
C ARG A 185 8.80 -1.02 -18.27
N ARG A 186 8.37 -1.85 -17.33
CA ARG A 186 9.18 -2.35 -16.20
C ARG A 186 8.93 -3.83 -15.91
N GLN A 187 8.81 -4.63 -16.97
CA GLN A 187 8.51 -6.08 -16.87
C GLN A 187 9.48 -6.82 -15.94
N ALA A 188 10.77 -6.48 -15.97
CA ALA A 188 11.78 -7.11 -15.12
C ALA A 188 11.56 -6.83 -13.62
N ASP A 189 11.06 -5.65 -13.25
CA ASP A 189 10.69 -5.37 -11.85
C ASP A 189 9.44 -6.17 -11.48
N VAL A 190 8.41 -6.18 -12.34
CA VAL A 190 7.21 -7.00 -12.11
C VAL A 190 7.56 -8.48 -11.96
N ALA A 191 8.51 -9.00 -12.75
CA ALA A 191 9.00 -10.37 -12.75
C ALA A 191 9.57 -10.83 -11.38
N GLN A 192 9.98 -9.90 -10.51
CA GLN A 192 10.46 -10.23 -9.16
C GLN A 192 9.40 -10.90 -8.29
N LEU A 193 8.12 -10.77 -8.64
CA LEU A 193 7.00 -11.50 -8.02
C LEU A 193 7.06 -13.03 -8.28
N GLY A 194 7.77 -13.47 -9.32
CA GLY A 194 7.88 -14.87 -9.73
C GLY A 194 6.53 -15.48 -10.10
N ARG A 195 6.25 -16.70 -9.61
CA ARG A 195 4.99 -17.45 -9.85
C ARG A 195 3.70 -16.71 -9.45
N GLU A 196 3.81 -15.64 -8.69
CA GLU A 196 2.68 -14.81 -8.28
C GLU A 196 2.00 -14.15 -9.48
N ILE A 197 2.79 -13.68 -10.45
CA ILE A 197 2.32 -12.99 -11.65
C ILE A 197 1.36 -13.86 -12.43
N VAL A 198 1.79 -15.09 -12.70
CA VAL A 198 1.02 -16.09 -13.46
C VAL A 198 -0.35 -16.25 -12.84
N ARG A 199 -0.43 -16.27 -11.52
CA ARG A 199 -1.68 -16.46 -10.81
C ARG A 199 -2.59 -15.24 -10.88
N VAL A 200 -2.12 -14.06 -10.52
CA VAL A 200 -3.05 -12.91 -10.48
C VAL A 200 -3.49 -12.50 -11.90
N LEU A 201 -2.63 -12.68 -12.92
CA LEU A 201 -3.04 -12.52 -14.32
C LEU A 201 -3.99 -13.62 -14.80
N SER A 202 -3.77 -14.88 -14.39
CA SER A 202 -4.71 -15.98 -14.70
C SER A 202 -6.08 -15.77 -14.05
N ASP A 203 -6.11 -15.27 -12.81
CA ASP A 203 -7.34 -14.96 -12.08
C ASP A 203 -8.09 -13.80 -12.77
N ALA A 204 -7.36 -12.82 -13.33
CA ALA A 204 -7.91 -11.66 -14.02
C ALA A 204 -8.13 -11.82 -15.53
N LYS A 205 -8.00 -13.04 -16.08
CA LYS A 205 -8.07 -13.31 -17.54
C LYS A 205 -9.41 -12.94 -18.20
N ASP A 206 -10.49 -12.81 -17.42
CA ASP A 206 -11.81 -12.49 -17.94
C ASP A 206 -12.02 -10.97 -18.09
N ILE A 207 -11.15 -10.15 -17.48
CA ILE A 207 -11.14 -8.69 -17.65
C ILE A 207 -10.41 -8.37 -18.97
N PRO A 208 -11.04 -7.69 -19.96
CA PRO A 208 -10.49 -7.57 -21.31
C PRO A 208 -9.04 -7.07 -21.41
N GLY A 209 -8.67 -6.03 -20.64
CA GLY A 209 -7.30 -5.51 -20.66
C GLY A 209 -6.29 -6.36 -19.90
N MET A 210 -6.68 -7.00 -18.80
CA MET A 210 -5.82 -7.99 -18.11
C MET A 210 -5.63 -9.25 -18.97
N ASN A 211 -6.66 -9.65 -19.72
CA ASN A 211 -6.57 -10.75 -20.69
C ASN A 211 -5.50 -10.48 -21.75
N ALA A 212 -5.34 -9.23 -22.18
CA ALA A 212 -4.27 -8.87 -23.12
C ALA A 212 -2.89 -9.16 -22.52
N LEU A 213 -2.65 -8.77 -21.26
CA LEU A 213 -1.40 -9.08 -20.54
C LEU A 213 -1.23 -10.58 -20.34
N TRP A 214 -2.29 -11.30 -19.98
CA TRP A 214 -2.27 -12.75 -19.82
C TRP A 214 -1.93 -13.47 -21.13
N LYS A 215 -2.50 -13.04 -22.25
CA LYS A 215 -2.18 -13.57 -23.58
C LYS A 215 -0.74 -13.25 -23.98
N GLN A 216 -0.27 -12.04 -23.73
CA GLN A 216 1.14 -11.67 -23.97
C GLN A 216 2.06 -12.64 -23.22
N LEU A 217 1.83 -12.87 -21.93
CA LEU A 217 2.62 -13.79 -21.12
C LEU A 217 2.55 -15.24 -21.62
N ARG A 218 1.38 -15.74 -22.01
CA ARG A 218 1.22 -17.13 -22.51
C ARG A 218 1.80 -17.36 -23.90
N ASN A 219 1.89 -16.31 -24.72
CA ASN A 219 2.41 -16.41 -26.08
C ASN A 219 3.95 -16.41 -26.12
N VAL A 220 4.62 -16.06 -25.01
CA VAL A 220 6.06 -16.22 -24.87
C VAL A 220 6.40 -17.70 -24.92
N ARG A 221 7.11 -18.12 -25.96
CA ARG A 221 7.66 -19.47 -26.08
C ARG A 221 9.00 -19.53 -25.36
N ASP A 222 9.29 -20.68 -24.74
CA ASP A 222 10.64 -20.99 -24.25
C ASP A 222 11.54 -21.25 -25.45
N THR A 223 12.06 -20.21 -26.08
CA THR A 223 13.08 -20.36 -27.14
C THR A 223 14.46 -20.54 -26.50
N ALA A 224 15.16 -21.59 -26.89
CA ALA A 224 16.51 -21.92 -26.43
C ALA A 224 17.60 -20.98 -26.99
N GLU A 225 17.25 -20.08 -27.89
CA GLU A 225 18.18 -19.14 -28.55
C GLU A 225 18.11 -17.77 -27.85
N ALA A 226 18.95 -17.62 -26.84
CA ALA A 226 19.14 -16.39 -26.09
C ALA A 226 19.98 -15.38 -26.90
N GLU A 227 19.41 -14.83 -27.97
CA GLU A 227 20.00 -13.71 -28.70
C GLU A 227 18.95 -12.61 -28.92
N LYS A 228 18.64 -11.88 -27.84
CA LYS A 228 18.28 -10.44 -27.85
C LYS A 228 18.04 -9.94 -26.44
N GLU A 229 18.52 -8.73 -26.17
CA GLU A 229 18.49 -7.95 -24.91
C GLU A 229 17.11 -7.71 -24.26
N VAL A 230 16.05 -8.40 -24.68
CA VAL A 230 14.74 -8.27 -24.08
C VAL A 230 14.53 -9.44 -23.11
N THR A 231 14.57 -9.16 -21.81
CA THR A 231 14.21 -10.11 -20.75
C THR A 231 12.71 -10.44 -20.83
N VAL A 232 12.35 -11.32 -21.76
CA VAL A 232 10.98 -11.82 -21.89
C VAL A 232 10.82 -13.03 -20.98
N TYR A 233 9.88 -12.95 -20.04
CA TYR A 233 9.62 -14.01 -19.07
C TYR A 233 8.50 -14.94 -19.57
N SER A 234 8.79 -16.23 -19.69
CA SER A 234 7.77 -17.25 -20.00
C SER A 234 7.00 -17.69 -18.75
N VAL A 235 5.84 -18.32 -18.96
CA VAL A 235 5.08 -18.93 -17.86
C VAL A 235 5.89 -19.99 -17.13
N ALA A 236 6.59 -20.86 -17.87
CA ALA A 236 7.39 -21.93 -17.29
C ALA A 236 8.51 -21.37 -16.40
N HIS A 237 9.22 -20.34 -16.89
CA HIS A 237 10.28 -19.67 -16.14
C HIS A 237 9.76 -19.02 -14.85
N LEU A 238 8.65 -18.27 -14.91
CA LEU A 238 8.07 -17.63 -13.73
C LEU A 238 7.56 -18.65 -12.69
N MET A 239 7.04 -19.80 -13.13
CA MET A 239 6.54 -20.83 -12.23
C MET A 239 7.63 -21.48 -11.37
N VAL A 240 8.88 -21.50 -11.85
CA VAL A 240 10.05 -22.00 -11.10
C VAL A 240 10.51 -20.99 -10.05
N ILE A 241 10.33 -19.68 -10.28
CA ILE A 241 10.75 -18.63 -9.35
C ILE A 241 9.75 -18.55 -8.17
N PRO A 242 10.16 -18.89 -6.94
CA PRO A 242 9.31 -18.72 -5.78
C PRO A 242 9.10 -17.24 -5.48
N THR A 243 7.88 -16.88 -5.10
CA THR A 243 7.56 -15.52 -4.68
C THR A 243 8.30 -15.17 -3.38
N PRO A 244 9.13 -14.12 -3.37
CA PRO A 244 9.84 -13.69 -2.17
C PRO A 244 8.88 -13.43 -0.99
N PRO A 245 9.23 -13.84 0.25
CA PRO A 245 8.35 -13.68 1.41
C PRO A 245 7.88 -12.25 1.68
N LYS A 246 8.75 -11.26 1.39
CA LYS A 246 8.42 -9.83 1.49
C LYS A 246 7.19 -9.44 0.68
N TYR A 247 6.89 -10.14 -0.41
CA TYR A 247 5.75 -9.88 -1.29
C TYR A 247 4.49 -10.68 -0.91
N LEU A 248 4.59 -11.62 0.03
CA LEU A 248 3.43 -12.37 0.53
C LEU A 248 2.71 -11.62 1.64
N ALA A 249 3.46 -10.91 2.48
CA ALA A 249 2.91 -10.03 3.52
C ALA A 249 1.97 -8.97 2.95
N TYR A 250 2.17 -8.58 1.68
CA TYR A 250 1.35 -7.62 0.93
C TYR A 250 -0.10 -8.05 0.71
N ARG A 251 -0.38 -9.35 0.81
CA ARG A 251 -1.76 -9.87 0.69
C ARG A 251 -2.56 -9.71 1.97
N LEU A 252 -1.91 -9.32 3.06
CA LEU A 252 -2.51 -9.20 4.37
C LEU A 252 -2.56 -7.74 4.77
N ASN A 253 -3.76 -7.29 5.13
CA ASN A 253 -3.87 -6.04 5.86
C ASN A 253 -3.17 -6.20 7.24
N PRO A 254 -2.73 -5.09 7.86
CA PRO A 254 -2.02 -5.15 9.14
C PRO A 254 -2.77 -5.90 10.25
N LYS A 255 -4.11 -5.77 10.29
CA LYS A 255 -4.97 -6.45 11.29
C LYS A 255 -4.99 -7.97 11.08
N MET A 256 -5.07 -8.44 9.82
CA MET A 256 -5.02 -9.86 9.44
C MET A 256 -3.66 -10.47 9.80
N GLU A 257 -2.58 -9.75 9.53
CA GLU A 257 -1.22 -10.17 9.90
C GLU A 257 -1.08 -10.30 11.42
N GLU A 258 -1.54 -9.30 12.20
CA GLU A 258 -1.54 -9.34 13.66
C GLU A 258 -2.30 -10.56 14.20
N TYR A 259 -3.51 -10.83 13.68
CA TYR A 259 -4.28 -12.01 14.08
C TYR A 259 -3.57 -13.32 13.72
N LEU A 260 -3.03 -13.44 12.51
CA LEU A 260 -2.29 -14.63 12.07
C LEU A 260 -1.08 -14.90 12.96
N LEU A 261 -0.27 -13.88 13.23
CA LEU A 261 0.88 -13.98 14.12
C LEU A 261 0.46 -14.38 15.54
N PHE A 262 -0.62 -13.79 16.06
CA PHE A 262 -1.18 -14.17 17.35
C PHE A 262 -1.59 -15.66 17.39
N MET A 263 -2.31 -16.14 16.38
CA MET A 263 -2.72 -17.55 16.30
C MET A 263 -1.52 -18.48 16.17
N MET A 264 -0.55 -18.14 15.33
CA MET A 264 0.67 -18.93 15.15
C MET A 264 1.50 -19.01 16.43
N TYR A 265 1.68 -17.89 17.13
CA TYR A 265 2.53 -17.81 18.32
C TYR A 265 1.85 -18.37 19.58
N ARG A 266 0.56 -18.07 19.79
CA ARG A 266 -0.16 -18.43 21.04
C ARG A 266 -0.97 -19.72 20.95
N ILE A 267 -1.54 -20.05 19.79
CA ILE A 267 -2.39 -21.25 19.61
C ILE A 267 -1.56 -22.43 19.06
N GLY A 268 -0.38 -22.17 18.51
CA GLY A 268 0.54 -23.16 17.96
C GLY A 268 1.01 -24.24 18.94
N ARG A 269 1.02 -23.95 20.26
CA ARG A 269 1.58 -24.85 21.29
C ARG A 269 0.58 -25.75 22.02
N THR A 270 -0.72 -25.53 21.92
CA THR A 270 -1.70 -26.23 22.79
C THR A 270 -2.82 -27.00 22.08
N CYS A 271 -3.14 -26.77 20.80
CA CYS A 271 -4.23 -27.54 20.19
C CYS A 271 -4.21 -27.57 18.66
N SER A 272 -3.98 -28.76 18.08
CA SER A 272 -4.02 -29.00 16.62
C SER A 272 -5.44 -29.05 16.04
N ARG A 273 -6.47 -29.32 16.86
CA ARG A 273 -7.90 -29.37 16.43
C ARG A 273 -8.58 -27.99 16.32
N SER A 274 -8.10 -26.96 17.02
CA SER A 274 -8.75 -25.64 17.05
C SER A 274 -8.41 -24.74 15.85
N ARG A 275 -7.32 -25.03 15.12
CA ARG A 275 -6.86 -24.19 13.98
C ARG A 275 -7.87 -24.14 12.83
N ALA A 276 -8.53 -25.26 12.51
CA ALA A 276 -9.52 -25.32 11.43
C ALA A 276 -10.86 -24.62 11.78
N VAL A 277 -11.18 -24.48 13.07
CA VAL A 277 -12.36 -23.76 13.56
C VAL A 277 -12.07 -22.25 13.58
N HIS A 278 -10.86 -21.83 13.98
CA HIS A 278 -10.49 -20.42 13.97
C HIS A 278 -10.22 -19.85 12.56
N LEU A 279 -9.72 -20.67 11.61
CA LEU A 279 -9.66 -20.28 10.20
C LEU A 279 -11.05 -20.04 9.59
N ARG A 280 -12.08 -20.75 10.06
CA ARG A 280 -13.47 -20.42 9.76
C ARG A 280 -13.94 -19.13 10.43
N CYS A 281 -13.48 -18.82 11.66
CA CYS A 281 -13.74 -17.51 12.27
C CYS A 281 -13.05 -16.34 11.54
N LEU A 282 -11.89 -16.53 10.91
CA LEU A 282 -11.26 -15.49 10.07
C LEU A 282 -12.07 -15.20 8.80
N SER A 283 -12.72 -16.21 8.20
CA SER A 283 -13.69 -15.97 7.13
C SER A 283 -15.00 -15.34 7.63
N SER A 284 -15.22 -15.29 8.95
CA SER A 284 -16.39 -14.72 9.62
C SER A 284 -16.07 -13.43 10.40
N LEU A 285 -14.84 -12.92 10.33
CA LEU A 285 -14.47 -11.64 10.96
C LEU A 285 -15.04 -10.51 10.10
N GLU A 286 -16.31 -10.18 10.36
CA GLU A 286 -16.89 -8.91 9.94
C GLU A 286 -16.03 -7.75 10.48
N PRO A 287 -15.82 -6.67 9.71
CA PRO A 287 -15.28 -5.43 10.26
C PRO A 287 -16.21 -4.94 11.37
N ASP A 288 -15.60 -4.33 12.40
CA ASP A 288 -16.26 -3.87 13.63
C ASP A 288 -17.68 -3.33 13.39
N SER A 289 -18.60 -3.84 14.19
CA SER A 289 -20.04 -3.65 14.17
C SER A 289 -20.46 -2.19 14.37
N GLU A 290 -20.44 -1.41 13.31
CA GLU A 290 -21.26 -0.21 13.12
C GLU A 290 -21.67 -0.11 11.65
N LEU A 291 -22.46 -1.08 11.16
CA LEU A 291 -23.29 -0.99 9.95
C LEU A 291 -24.13 -2.26 9.86
N LYS A 292 -25.13 -2.37 10.74
CA LYS A 292 -26.18 -3.39 10.61
C LYS A 292 -27.04 -3.04 9.40
N GLY A 293 -26.98 -3.89 8.38
CA GLY A 293 -27.97 -3.96 7.32
C GLY A 293 -27.35 -4.29 5.97
N HIS A 294 -27.74 -5.45 5.44
CA HIS A 294 -27.56 -5.98 4.08
C HIS A 294 -26.55 -7.13 3.94
N THR A 295 -27.13 -8.34 3.99
CA THR A 295 -26.79 -9.58 3.26
C THR A 295 -25.33 -10.01 3.22
N ALA A 296 -25.04 -11.15 3.86
CA ALA A 296 -23.80 -11.92 3.69
C ALA A 296 -23.54 -12.20 2.19
N VAL A 297 -22.44 -11.64 1.65
CA VAL A 297 -22.10 -11.75 0.23
C VAL A 297 -20.96 -12.78 0.00
N PRO A 298 -20.96 -13.57 -1.09
CA PRO A 298 -19.94 -14.59 -1.39
C PRO A 298 -18.51 -14.08 -1.69
N HIS A 299 -18.20 -12.80 -1.54
CA HIS A 299 -16.91 -12.23 -1.94
C HIS A 299 -15.75 -12.53 -0.97
N SER A 300 -15.98 -13.02 0.25
CA SER A 300 -14.90 -13.33 1.21
C SER A 300 -14.05 -14.57 0.83
N TRP A 301 -14.54 -15.41 -0.09
CA TRP A 301 -13.84 -16.62 -0.57
C TRP A 301 -12.53 -16.31 -1.31
N MET A 302 -12.41 -15.06 -1.75
CA MET A 302 -11.27 -14.53 -2.49
C MET A 302 -10.06 -14.20 -1.59
N ALA A 303 -10.26 -14.11 -0.26
CA ALA A 303 -9.21 -13.89 0.75
C ALA A 303 -8.65 -15.21 1.33
N LEU A 304 -9.41 -16.29 1.29
CA LEU A 304 -9.03 -17.62 1.81
C LEU A 304 -7.75 -18.19 1.16
N PRO A 305 -7.55 -18.13 -0.17
CA PRO A 305 -6.32 -18.58 -0.81
C PRO A 305 -5.08 -17.77 -0.40
N ALA A 306 -5.25 -16.50 -0.04
CA ALA A 306 -4.16 -15.66 0.45
C ALA A 306 -3.71 -16.07 1.86
N LEU A 307 -4.68 -16.25 2.78
CA LEU A 307 -4.43 -16.68 4.16
C LEU A 307 -3.78 -18.07 4.22
N VAL A 308 -4.29 -19.03 3.46
CA VAL A 308 -3.76 -20.41 3.42
C VAL A 308 -2.31 -20.41 2.93
N ARG A 309 -1.95 -19.57 1.95
CA ARG A 309 -0.59 -19.54 1.39
C ARG A 309 0.43 -18.87 2.33
N VAL A 310 0.04 -17.81 3.03
CA VAL A 310 0.90 -17.23 4.07
C VAL A 310 1.17 -18.26 5.17
N LEU A 311 0.15 -19.03 5.57
CA LEU A 311 0.29 -20.09 6.57
C LEU A 311 1.13 -21.29 6.08
N ILE A 312 1.09 -21.64 4.80
CA ILE A 312 1.91 -22.72 4.22
C ILE A 312 3.40 -22.31 4.14
N LEU A 313 3.69 -21.05 3.84
CA LEU A 313 5.07 -20.55 3.66
C LEU A 313 5.73 -20.07 4.96
N ALA A 314 4.95 -19.93 6.04
CA ALA A 314 5.46 -19.65 7.39
C ALA A 314 5.75 -20.92 8.22
N ARG A 315 5.72 -22.10 7.59
CA ARG A 315 6.30 -23.36 8.08
C ARG A 315 7.64 -23.60 7.42
#